data_AF-A0A973CLS2-F1
#
_entry.id   AF-A0A973CLS2-F1
#
_cell.length_a   1.000
_cell.length_b   1.000
_cell.length_c   1.000
_cell.angle_alpha   90.00
_cell.angle_beta   90.00
_cell.angle_gamma   90.00
#
_symmetry.space_group_name_H-M   'P 1'
#
loop_
_entity.id
_entity.type
_entity.pdbx_description
1 polymer ?
#
loop_
_entity_poly.entity_id
_entity_poly.type
_entity_poly.pdbx_seq_one_letter_code
_entity_poly.pdbx_strand_id
1 'polypeptide(L)'
;MNDIKLNSEHLQLEIQKGESDIQVSLKDQRTQQTWGPSPLALAKVYDKMERRIRTVCEFEIITFEENALGIHVSLRLSDYDIVFSLYLIIENNELVVEMPYVELYELKDNFYRLFSVHSLPELTRVSAQGSVFIPMYSGVLFSPADKPLVKDDFMIYGEQSRWELLPTLPVCAVEDGAGGLMILASQGATETACHVETDGEGSGSASFAFNLRQYWPDPLFWGTRQFRYIPFAQPDDIVHFTAKRLRRHVMDDLGKPTLNQRREESPEVDYMLGAYIMKMFHGMQPMGMMAGEKNDLSSKEPFISTLTFDEARSNLQKLKAAGVDQILTQSVGWNPRGHDGMWPSRFPIEPRLGGEKAFCELIKWGN
;
A
#
# COMPACT_ATOMS: atom_id res chain seq x y z
N MET A 1 -23.84 -29.75 6.42
CA MET A 1 -22.65 -28.95 6.05
C MET A 1 -22.21 -29.45 4.70
N ASN A 2 -22.15 -28.57 3.71
CA ASN A 2 -21.54 -28.89 2.43
C ASN A 2 -20.08 -28.45 2.54
N ASP A 3 -19.18 -29.43 2.58
CA ASP A 3 -17.75 -29.18 2.59
C ASP A 3 -17.24 -29.26 1.15
N ILE A 4 -16.62 -28.19 0.67
CA ILE A 4 -15.99 -28.16 -0.65
C ILE A 4 -14.47 -28.16 -0.47
N LYS A 5 -13.78 -28.94 -1.31
CA LYS A 5 -12.32 -28.96 -1.35
C LYS A 5 -11.83 -28.63 -2.75
N LEU A 6 -11.13 -27.53 -2.90
CA LEU A 6 -10.39 -27.24 -4.14
C LEU A 6 -8.95 -27.69 -3.95
N ASN A 7 -8.38 -28.31 -4.99
CA ASN A 7 -7.04 -28.86 -4.94
C ASN A 7 -6.23 -28.40 -6.15
N SER A 8 -4.95 -28.16 -5.90
CA SER A 8 -3.88 -28.06 -6.90
C SER A 8 -2.75 -29.01 -6.52
N GLU A 9 -1.62 -28.90 -7.20
CA GLU A 9 -0.44 -29.73 -6.92
C GLU A 9 0.11 -29.47 -5.50
N HIS A 10 0.17 -28.20 -5.08
CA HIS A 10 0.80 -27.82 -3.80
C HIS A 10 -0.18 -27.24 -2.79
N LEU A 11 -1.42 -26.95 -3.18
CA LEU A 11 -2.37 -26.24 -2.32
C LEU A 11 -3.72 -26.95 -2.28
N GLN A 12 -4.27 -27.08 -1.07
CA GLN A 12 -5.63 -27.51 -0.83
C GLN A 12 -6.38 -26.42 -0.06
N LEU A 13 -7.52 -26.00 -0.60
CA LEU A 13 -8.47 -25.11 0.05
C LEU A 13 -9.64 -25.96 0.56
N GLU A 14 -9.94 -25.85 1.85
CA GLU A 14 -11.12 -26.47 2.45
C GLU A 14 -12.10 -25.38 2.87
N ILE A 15 -13.36 -25.49 2.43
CA ILE A 15 -14.43 -24.56 2.77
C ILE A 15 -15.56 -25.33 3.44
N GLN A 16 -15.89 -24.94 4.67
CA GLN A 16 -16.98 -25.50 5.45
C GLN A 16 -18.11 -24.47 5.52
N LYS A 17 -19.27 -24.82 4.95
CA LYS A 17 -20.47 -23.97 4.97
C LYS A 17 -21.38 -24.35 6.14
N GLY A 18 -21.54 -23.41 7.09
CA GLY A 18 -22.56 -23.43 8.13
C GLY A 18 -23.87 -22.78 7.68
N GLU A 19 -24.77 -22.51 8.63
CA GLU A 19 -26.06 -21.85 8.35
C GLU A 19 -25.90 -20.35 8.10
N SER A 20 -25.02 -19.69 8.86
CA SER A 20 -24.78 -18.23 8.81
C SER A 20 -23.30 -17.87 8.71
N ASP A 21 -22.41 -18.86 8.55
CA ASP A 21 -20.98 -18.68 8.48
C ASP A 21 -20.33 -19.60 7.44
N ILE A 22 -19.16 -19.18 6.97
CA ILE A 22 -18.31 -19.96 6.08
C ILE A 22 -16.91 -19.93 6.67
N GLN A 23 -16.37 -21.10 6.97
CA GLN A 23 -15.00 -21.26 7.45
C GLN A 23 -14.10 -21.74 6.33
N VAL A 24 -12.91 -21.17 6.23
CA VAL A 24 -11.93 -21.46 5.19
C VAL A 24 -10.61 -21.84 5.84
N SER A 25 -10.04 -22.95 5.39
CA SER A 25 -8.71 -23.40 5.78
C SER A 25 -7.86 -23.64 4.53
N LEU A 26 -6.57 -23.38 4.65
CA LEU A 26 -5.61 -23.55 3.58
C LEU A 26 -4.53 -24.53 4.01
N LYS A 27 -4.18 -25.49 3.15
CA LYS A 27 -3.15 -26.48 3.44
C LYS A 27 -2.12 -26.54 2.33
N ASP A 28 -0.85 -26.35 2.68
CA ASP A 28 0.27 -26.62 1.79
C ASP A 28 0.52 -28.14 1.76
N GLN A 29 0.32 -28.75 0.60
CA GLN A 29 0.49 -30.19 0.42
C GLN A 29 1.96 -30.63 0.52
N ARG A 30 2.92 -29.72 0.32
CA ARG A 30 4.36 -30.03 0.37
C ARG A 30 4.84 -30.19 1.82
N THR A 31 4.39 -29.29 2.70
CA THR A 31 4.81 -29.26 4.11
C THR A 31 3.78 -29.87 5.06
N GLN A 32 2.55 -30.08 4.59
CA GLN A 32 1.37 -30.41 5.40
C GLN A 32 0.96 -29.33 6.40
N GLN A 33 1.59 -28.15 6.35
CA GLN A 33 1.21 -27.00 7.15
C GLN A 33 -0.20 -26.54 6.78
N THR A 34 -0.97 -26.17 7.79
CA THR A 34 -2.37 -25.74 7.64
C THR A 34 -2.56 -24.39 8.31
N TRP A 35 -3.26 -23.49 7.62
CA TRP A 35 -3.69 -22.18 8.09
C TRP A 35 -5.20 -22.15 8.24
N GLY A 36 -5.70 -21.47 9.27
CA GLY A 36 -7.12 -21.42 9.62
C GLY A 36 -7.53 -22.43 10.71
N PRO A 37 -8.85 -22.61 10.95
CA PRO A 37 -9.96 -22.04 10.17
C PRO A 37 -10.05 -20.51 10.30
N SER A 38 -10.49 -19.86 9.23
CA SER A 38 -10.78 -18.43 9.19
C SER A 38 -12.18 -18.18 8.66
N PRO A 39 -12.95 -17.22 9.22
CA PRO A 39 -14.20 -16.81 8.60
C PRO A 39 -13.93 -16.26 7.20
N LEU A 40 -14.84 -16.48 6.25
CA LEU A 40 -14.65 -16.03 4.87
C LEU A 40 -14.43 -14.51 4.78
N ALA A 41 -15.23 -13.75 5.53
CA ALA A 41 -15.22 -12.30 5.50
C ALA A 41 -15.64 -11.67 6.83
N LEU A 42 -15.21 -10.43 7.04
CA LEU A 42 -15.72 -9.50 8.02
C LEU A 42 -15.96 -8.15 7.32
N ALA A 43 -17.15 -7.58 7.47
CA ALA A 43 -17.52 -6.34 6.80
C ALA A 43 -17.53 -5.16 7.76
N LYS A 44 -17.05 -3.99 7.31
CA LYS A 44 -17.26 -2.71 8.01
C LYS A 44 -18.35 -1.93 7.26
N VAL A 45 -19.46 -1.65 7.93
CA VAL A 45 -20.59 -0.87 7.39
C VAL A 45 -20.70 0.45 8.14
N TYR A 46 -20.78 1.57 7.41
CA TYR A 46 -21.06 2.87 7.99
C TYR A 46 -22.56 3.11 8.08
N ASP A 47 -23.04 3.39 9.28
CA ASP A 47 -24.40 3.86 9.56
C ASP A 47 -24.40 5.39 9.58
N LYS A 48 -25.13 6.00 8.62
CA LYS A 48 -25.23 7.46 8.47
C LYS A 48 -25.99 8.14 9.59
N MET A 49 -27.02 7.49 10.14
CA MET A 49 -27.86 8.06 11.20
C MET A 49 -27.07 8.16 12.50
N GLU A 50 -26.29 7.12 12.79
CA GLU A 50 -25.47 7.04 14.00
C GLU A 50 -24.06 7.60 13.81
N ARG A 51 -23.67 7.88 12.56
CA ARG A 51 -22.33 8.34 12.15
C ARG A 51 -21.21 7.45 12.68
N ARG A 52 -21.42 6.13 12.63
CA ARG A 52 -20.46 5.14 13.14
C ARG A 52 -20.24 3.99 12.17
N ILE A 53 -19.05 3.40 12.26
CA ILE A 53 -18.73 2.15 11.57
C ILE A 53 -19.12 1.00 12.49
N ARG A 54 -19.79 -0.01 11.93
CA ARG A 54 -20.15 -1.28 12.56
C ARG A 54 -19.42 -2.41 11.87
N THR A 55 -18.88 -3.32 12.67
CA THR A 55 -18.28 -4.56 12.20
C THR A 55 -19.35 -5.65 12.17
N VAL A 56 -19.46 -6.35 11.05
CA VAL A 56 -20.45 -7.41 10.82
C VAL A 56 -19.74 -8.67 10.39
N CYS A 57 -20.04 -9.79 11.07
CA CYS A 57 -19.47 -11.11 10.82
C CYS A 57 -20.51 -12.20 10.52
N GLU A 58 -21.80 -11.86 10.61
CA GLU A 58 -22.91 -12.75 10.28
C GLU A 58 -23.47 -12.36 8.91
N PHE A 59 -23.68 -13.37 8.06
CA PHE A 59 -24.13 -13.17 6.69
C PHE A 59 -25.22 -14.17 6.32
N GLU A 60 -26.19 -13.71 5.54
CA GLU A 60 -27.07 -14.60 4.78
C GLU A 60 -26.34 -14.99 3.49
N ILE A 61 -26.16 -16.30 3.28
CA ILE A 61 -25.49 -16.83 2.10
C ILE A 61 -26.52 -16.93 0.97
N ILE A 62 -26.42 -16.05 -0.02
CA ILE A 62 -27.34 -16.02 -1.17
C ILE A 62 -26.95 -17.10 -2.18
N THR A 63 -25.68 -17.13 -2.56
CA THR A 63 -25.12 -18.12 -3.49
C THR A 63 -23.86 -18.73 -2.90
N PHE A 64 -23.65 -20.00 -3.22
CA PHE A 64 -22.44 -20.74 -2.87
C PHE A 64 -22.26 -21.80 -3.94
N GLU A 65 -21.56 -21.43 -5.02
CA GLU A 65 -21.49 -22.20 -6.25
C GLU A 65 -20.04 -22.50 -6.61
N GLU A 66 -19.74 -23.77 -6.83
CA GLU A 66 -18.49 -24.20 -7.45
C GLU A 66 -18.67 -24.15 -8.97
N ASN A 67 -17.73 -23.49 -9.64
CA ASN A 67 -17.68 -23.39 -11.10
C ASN A 67 -16.26 -23.71 -11.61
N ALA A 68 -16.07 -23.66 -12.93
CA ALA A 68 -14.80 -24.02 -13.55
C ALA A 68 -13.61 -23.13 -13.14
N LEU A 69 -13.88 -21.92 -12.62
CA LEU A 69 -12.85 -20.96 -12.19
C LEU A 69 -12.55 -21.06 -10.69
N GLY A 70 -13.51 -21.51 -9.87
CA GLY A 70 -13.36 -21.59 -8.42
C GLY A 70 -14.71 -21.59 -7.71
N ILE A 71 -14.76 -21.04 -6.51
CA ILE A 71 -15.97 -20.94 -5.70
C ILE A 71 -16.44 -19.49 -5.67
N HIS A 72 -17.68 -19.27 -6.10
CA HIS A 72 -18.37 -17.99 -6.02
C HIS A 72 -19.30 -17.97 -4.81
N VAL A 73 -19.17 -16.92 -3.99
CA VAL A 73 -19.99 -16.73 -2.80
C VAL A 73 -20.58 -15.33 -2.80
N SER A 74 -21.90 -15.20 -2.88
CA SER A 74 -22.60 -13.93 -2.62
C SER A 74 -23.17 -13.92 -1.21
N LEU A 75 -22.84 -12.86 -0.47
CA LEU A 75 -23.21 -12.66 0.92
C LEU A 75 -24.13 -11.45 1.05
N ARG A 76 -25.16 -11.56 1.89
CA ARG A 76 -26.03 -10.45 2.27
C ARG A 76 -25.88 -10.11 3.74
N LEU A 77 -25.72 -8.82 3.99
CA LEU A 77 -25.81 -8.19 5.29
C LEU A 77 -27.27 -7.79 5.54
N SER A 78 -28.08 -8.71 6.06
CA SER A 78 -29.55 -8.59 6.03
C SER A 78 -30.09 -7.33 6.72
N ASP A 79 -29.49 -6.90 7.85
CA ASP A 79 -29.90 -5.66 8.56
C ASP A 79 -29.63 -4.38 7.76
N TYR A 80 -28.67 -4.43 6.83
CA TYR A 80 -28.16 -3.26 6.11
C TYR A 80 -28.62 -3.22 4.65
N ASP A 81 -29.20 -4.31 4.14
CA ASP A 81 -29.52 -4.54 2.72
C ASP A 81 -28.34 -4.25 1.78
N ILE A 82 -27.18 -4.78 2.16
CA ILE A 82 -25.96 -4.76 1.36
C ILE A 82 -25.65 -6.18 0.90
N VAL A 83 -25.35 -6.34 -0.38
CA VAL A 83 -24.91 -7.59 -0.99
C VAL A 83 -23.54 -7.38 -1.59
N PHE A 84 -22.63 -8.33 -1.39
CA PHE A 84 -21.35 -8.36 -2.07
C PHE A 84 -20.94 -9.80 -2.36
N SER A 85 -20.03 -9.99 -3.31
CA SER A 85 -19.53 -11.31 -3.66
C SER A 85 -18.02 -11.43 -3.50
N LEU A 86 -17.59 -12.65 -3.22
CA LEU A 86 -16.20 -13.06 -3.22
C LEU A 86 -16.03 -14.28 -4.13
N TYR A 87 -14.91 -14.33 -4.84
CA TYR A 87 -14.47 -15.49 -5.59
C TYR A 87 -13.22 -16.06 -4.94
N LEU A 88 -13.21 -17.37 -4.69
CA LEU A 88 -12.04 -18.11 -4.20
C LEU A 88 -11.56 -19.03 -5.30
N ILE A 89 -10.35 -18.77 -5.80
CA ILE A 89 -9.78 -19.41 -6.99
C ILE A 89 -8.43 -20.00 -6.61
N ILE A 90 -8.10 -21.21 -7.07
CA ILE A 90 -6.72 -21.70 -6.99
C ILE A 90 -6.06 -21.51 -8.36
N GLU A 91 -5.02 -20.68 -8.40
CA GLU A 91 -4.28 -20.38 -9.61
C GLU A 91 -2.77 -20.45 -9.35
N ASN A 92 -2.05 -21.27 -10.11
CA ASN A 92 -0.60 -21.43 -9.99
C ASN A 92 -0.14 -21.79 -8.57
N ASN A 93 -0.90 -22.66 -7.88
CA ASN A 93 -0.67 -23.06 -6.48
C ASN A 93 -0.78 -21.89 -5.47
N GLU A 94 -1.48 -20.82 -5.82
CA GLU A 94 -1.83 -19.72 -4.93
C GLU A 94 -3.36 -19.67 -4.76
N LEU A 95 -3.83 -19.29 -3.57
CA LEU A 95 -5.25 -18.95 -3.38
C LEU A 95 -5.44 -17.49 -3.78
N VAL A 96 -6.33 -17.25 -4.73
CA VAL A 96 -6.73 -15.92 -5.18
C VAL A 96 -8.12 -15.63 -4.61
N VAL A 97 -8.25 -14.51 -3.91
CA VAL A 97 -9.53 -13.98 -3.45
C VAL A 97 -9.83 -12.70 -4.21
N GLU A 98 -10.95 -12.69 -4.94
CA GLU A 98 -11.39 -11.54 -5.72
C GLU A 98 -12.69 -10.96 -5.19
N MET A 99 -12.78 -9.63 -5.21
CA MET A 99 -14.01 -8.88 -4.97
C MET A 99 -14.31 -8.00 -6.18
N PRO A 100 -15.22 -8.42 -7.08
CA PRO A 100 -15.62 -7.59 -8.21
C PRO A 100 -16.58 -6.49 -7.75
N TYR A 101 -16.35 -5.27 -8.22
CA TYR A 101 -17.23 -4.13 -7.93
C TYR A 101 -18.66 -4.33 -8.46
N VAL A 102 -18.80 -5.00 -9.61
CA VAL A 102 -20.10 -5.19 -10.29
C VAL A 102 -21.08 -6.07 -9.51
N GLU A 103 -20.62 -6.75 -8.45
CA GLU A 103 -21.46 -7.57 -7.58
C GLU A 103 -21.64 -6.97 -6.18
N LEU A 104 -21.33 -5.68 -6.01
CA LEU A 104 -21.64 -4.93 -4.80
C LEU A 104 -22.93 -4.10 -4.99
N TYR A 105 -23.94 -4.41 -4.18
CA TYR A 105 -25.24 -3.74 -4.19
C TYR A 105 -25.55 -3.16 -2.81
N GLU A 106 -25.83 -1.87 -2.76
CA GLU A 106 -26.22 -1.15 -1.53
C GLU A 106 -27.65 -0.65 -1.70
N LEU A 107 -28.66 -1.42 -1.27
CA LEU A 107 -30.07 -1.08 -1.55
C LEU A 107 -30.59 0.06 -0.66
N LYS A 108 -29.95 0.27 0.50
CA LYS A 108 -30.22 1.37 1.43
C LYS A 108 -29.04 2.35 1.50
N ASP A 109 -28.46 2.69 0.35
CA ASP A 109 -27.27 3.54 0.22
C ASP A 109 -27.39 4.95 0.85
N ASN A 110 -28.61 5.40 1.12
CA ASN A 110 -28.91 6.63 1.85
C ASN A 110 -28.68 6.53 3.37
N PHE A 111 -28.62 5.32 3.92
CA PHE A 111 -28.47 5.03 5.36
C PHE A 111 -27.22 4.21 5.66
N TYR A 112 -26.90 3.24 4.80
CA TYR A 112 -25.81 2.30 5.02
C TYR A 112 -24.88 2.24 3.82
N ARG A 113 -23.56 2.22 4.07
CA ARG A 113 -22.54 2.01 3.05
C ARG A 113 -21.49 1.03 3.52
N LEU A 114 -21.06 0.14 2.64
CA LEU A 114 -19.95 -0.76 2.86
C LEU A 114 -18.64 0.01 2.76
N PHE A 115 -17.85 -0.01 3.82
CA PHE A 115 -16.56 0.68 3.90
C PHE A 115 -15.40 -0.27 3.64
N SER A 116 -15.47 -1.50 4.15
CA SER A 116 -14.46 -2.49 3.83
C SER A 116 -14.98 -3.92 3.94
N VAL A 117 -14.29 -4.83 3.26
CA VAL A 117 -14.44 -6.27 3.39
C VAL A 117 -13.07 -6.87 3.71
N HIS A 118 -12.92 -7.36 4.92
CA HIS A 118 -11.74 -8.08 5.38
C HIS A 118 -11.90 -9.56 5.02
N SER A 119 -11.18 -10.03 4.01
CA SER A 119 -11.23 -11.43 3.59
C SER A 119 -10.27 -12.27 4.40
N LEU A 120 -10.74 -13.43 4.88
CA LEU A 120 -9.93 -14.42 5.59
C LEU A 120 -9.10 -13.82 6.76
N PRO A 121 -9.73 -13.06 7.68
CA PRO A 121 -9.03 -12.24 8.67
C PRO A 121 -8.15 -13.00 9.66
N GLU A 122 -8.39 -14.30 9.83
CA GLU A 122 -7.72 -15.16 10.82
C GLU A 122 -6.75 -16.16 10.18
N LEU A 123 -6.65 -16.16 8.84
CA LEU A 123 -5.85 -17.16 8.12
C LEU A 123 -4.35 -17.01 8.40
N THR A 124 -3.89 -15.80 8.69
CA THR A 124 -2.48 -15.47 8.94
C THR A 124 -2.16 -15.30 10.42
N ARG A 125 -2.89 -15.98 11.32
CA ARG A 125 -2.56 -15.96 12.75
C ARG A 125 -1.38 -16.88 13.06
N VAL A 126 -0.42 -16.38 13.84
CA VAL A 126 0.76 -17.12 14.33
C VAL A 126 0.91 -17.00 15.84
N SER A 127 1.64 -17.95 16.45
CA SER A 127 1.96 -17.99 17.87
C SER A 127 3.22 -17.19 18.21
N ALA A 128 3.65 -17.26 19.47
CA ALA A 128 4.81 -16.54 20.00
C ALA A 128 6.14 -16.93 19.32
N GLN A 129 6.18 -18.11 18.69
CA GLN A 129 7.36 -18.60 17.96
C GLN A 129 7.38 -18.14 16.49
N GLY A 130 6.30 -17.54 16.01
CA GLY A 130 6.20 -17.03 14.66
C GLY A 130 6.74 -15.61 14.50
N SER A 131 6.72 -15.15 13.26
CA SER A 131 7.04 -13.77 12.89
C SER A 131 5.96 -13.20 11.97
N VAL A 132 5.77 -11.89 12.05
CA VAL A 132 4.80 -11.13 11.26
C VAL A 132 5.57 -10.06 10.48
N PHE A 133 5.36 -10.03 9.17
CA PHE A 133 5.88 -9.02 8.26
C PHE A 133 4.77 -8.07 7.82
N ILE A 134 4.98 -6.77 8.02
CA ILE A 134 4.02 -5.72 7.67
C ILE A 134 4.66 -4.66 6.74
N PRO A 135 3.88 -4.00 5.88
CA PRO A 135 4.42 -3.15 4.81
C PRO A 135 4.82 -1.74 5.26
N MET A 136 5.01 -1.49 6.56
CA MET A 136 5.41 -0.17 7.06
C MET A 136 6.83 0.21 6.62
N TYR A 137 7.04 1.45 6.21
CA TYR A 137 8.30 1.92 5.62
C TYR A 137 8.78 1.00 4.49
N SER A 138 9.99 0.43 4.61
CA SER A 138 10.57 -0.55 3.69
C SER A 138 10.25 -2.01 4.06
N GLY A 139 9.30 -2.23 4.99
CA GLY A 139 8.99 -3.51 5.60
C GLY A 139 9.46 -3.58 7.05
N VAL A 140 8.60 -4.11 7.93
CA VAL A 140 8.92 -4.37 9.33
C VAL A 140 8.62 -5.83 9.63
N LEU A 141 9.60 -6.51 10.24
CA LEU A 141 9.45 -7.86 10.77
C LEU A 141 9.44 -7.80 12.30
N PHE A 142 8.47 -8.45 12.93
CA PHE A 142 8.43 -8.56 14.38
C PHE A 142 7.92 -9.93 14.83
N SER A 143 8.36 -10.38 16.01
CA SER A 143 7.72 -11.48 16.71
C SER A 143 6.57 -10.95 17.58
N PRO A 144 5.43 -11.63 17.65
CA PRO A 144 4.32 -11.27 18.55
C PRO A 144 4.64 -11.58 20.03
N ALA A 145 5.71 -12.33 20.31
CA ALA A 145 6.18 -12.54 21.67
C ALA A 145 6.42 -11.19 22.38
N ASP A 146 5.92 -11.09 23.62
CA ASP A 146 6.07 -9.91 24.48
C ASP A 146 5.49 -8.60 23.90
N LYS A 147 4.64 -8.67 22.88
CA LYS A 147 3.90 -7.51 22.37
C LYS A 147 2.63 -7.29 23.18
N PRO A 148 2.26 -6.02 23.47
CA PRO A 148 0.97 -5.74 24.11
C PRO A 148 -0.18 -6.08 23.15
N LEU A 149 -1.41 -6.09 23.67
CA LEU A 149 -2.60 -6.11 22.82
C LEU A 149 -2.59 -4.88 21.89
N VAL A 150 -2.53 -5.11 20.59
CA VAL A 150 -2.59 -4.07 19.56
C VAL A 150 -3.57 -4.53 18.49
N LYS A 151 -4.43 -3.61 18.06
CA LYS A 151 -5.25 -3.78 16.85
C LYS A 151 -5.13 -2.49 16.07
N ASP A 152 -4.63 -2.58 14.85
CA ASP A 152 -4.41 -1.41 14.01
C ASP A 152 -4.73 -1.69 12.54
N ASP A 153 -5.12 -0.64 11.82
CA ASP A 153 -5.44 -0.68 10.40
C ASP A 153 -4.97 0.55 9.63
N PHE A 154 -4.22 0.34 8.55
CA PHE A 154 -3.65 1.43 7.76
C PHE A 154 -3.68 1.13 6.26
N MET A 155 -3.90 2.18 5.45
CA MET A 155 -3.97 2.08 3.98
C MET A 155 -2.59 1.87 3.38
N ILE A 156 -2.46 1.00 2.38
CA ILE A 156 -1.26 0.89 1.56
C ILE A 156 -1.18 2.11 0.62
N TYR A 157 0.02 2.67 0.41
CA TYR A 157 0.29 3.84 -0.43
C TYR A 157 -0.27 5.20 0.03
N GLY A 158 -0.64 5.32 1.31
CA GLY A 158 -0.52 6.59 2.03
C GLY A 158 -1.64 7.62 1.88
N GLU A 159 -2.77 7.29 1.25
CA GLU A 159 -3.99 8.10 1.40
C GLU A 159 -4.60 7.83 2.78
N GLN A 160 -4.01 8.37 3.84
CA GLN A 160 -4.52 8.23 5.21
C GLN A 160 -4.00 9.37 6.10
N SER A 161 -4.68 9.60 7.23
CA SER A 161 -4.25 10.60 8.22
C SER A 161 -2.86 10.31 8.79
N ARG A 162 -2.49 9.02 8.87
CA ARG A 162 -1.20 8.53 9.37
C ARG A 162 -0.20 8.28 8.24
N TRP A 163 -0.01 9.30 7.41
CA TRP A 163 0.89 9.23 6.25
C TRP A 163 2.33 8.90 6.65
N GLU A 164 2.73 9.20 7.89
CA GLU A 164 4.05 8.93 8.47
C GLU A 164 4.39 7.44 8.60
N LEU A 165 3.39 6.55 8.56
CA LEU A 165 3.63 5.09 8.56
C LEU A 165 4.31 4.62 7.27
N LEU A 166 4.23 5.43 6.21
CA LEU A 166 4.82 5.19 4.88
C LEU A 166 4.67 3.73 4.40
N PRO A 167 3.45 3.17 4.35
CA PRO A 167 3.28 1.80 3.87
C PRO A 167 3.51 1.75 2.35
N THR A 168 4.62 1.17 1.93
CA THR A 168 5.08 1.21 0.52
C THR A 168 5.01 -0.13 -0.21
N LEU A 169 4.64 -1.20 0.49
CA LEU A 169 4.64 -2.55 -0.07
C LEU A 169 3.21 -3.11 -0.12
N PRO A 170 2.77 -3.72 -1.23
CA PRO A 170 1.45 -4.32 -1.35
C PRO A 170 1.43 -5.74 -0.76
N VAL A 171 2.20 -6.00 0.30
CA VAL A 171 2.41 -7.33 0.88
C VAL A 171 2.47 -7.30 2.40
N CYS A 172 1.82 -8.27 3.03
CA CYS A 172 2.11 -8.71 4.40
C CYS A 172 2.34 -10.22 4.40
N ALA A 173 2.95 -10.75 5.46
CA ALA A 173 3.16 -12.17 5.57
C ALA A 173 3.29 -12.59 7.03
N VAL A 174 3.14 -13.89 7.26
CA VAL A 174 3.50 -14.52 8.53
C VAL A 174 4.32 -15.78 8.27
N GLU A 175 5.17 -16.13 9.22
CA GLU A 175 5.90 -17.40 9.22
C GLU A 175 5.89 -18.04 10.60
N ASP A 176 6.00 -19.36 10.60
CA ASP A 176 6.42 -20.16 11.72
C ASP A 176 7.66 -20.98 11.32
N GLY A 177 8.16 -21.82 12.23
CA GLY A 177 9.35 -22.63 11.98
C GLY A 177 9.26 -23.60 10.81
N ALA A 178 8.09 -23.86 10.20
CA ALA A 178 7.93 -24.77 9.06
C ALA A 178 7.84 -24.04 7.70
N GLY A 179 7.52 -22.75 7.71
CA GLY A 179 7.18 -21.99 6.52
C GLY A 179 6.20 -20.87 6.86
N GLY A 180 5.51 -20.34 5.86
CA GLY A 180 4.63 -19.21 6.08
C GLY A 180 3.64 -18.95 4.97
N LEU A 181 2.85 -17.91 5.17
CA LEU A 181 1.81 -17.47 4.25
C LEU A 181 2.01 -15.98 3.96
N MET A 182 2.24 -15.66 2.70
CA MET A 182 2.28 -14.29 2.20
C MET A 182 0.93 -13.89 1.63
N ILE A 183 0.51 -12.65 1.84
CA ILE A 183 -0.62 -12.02 1.15
C ILE A 183 -0.08 -10.92 0.25
N LEU A 184 -0.42 -10.97 -1.04
CA LEU A 184 -0.10 -9.94 -2.02
C LEU A 184 -1.40 -9.27 -2.52
N ALA A 185 -1.48 -7.95 -2.42
CA ALA A 185 -2.52 -7.18 -3.10
C ALA A 185 -2.14 -6.98 -4.57
N SER A 186 -2.47 -7.97 -5.40
CA SER A 186 -2.10 -8.01 -6.83
C SER A 186 -2.95 -7.08 -7.70
N GLN A 187 -4.17 -6.75 -7.26
CA GLN A 187 -5.01 -5.71 -7.88
C GLN A 187 -5.70 -4.88 -6.80
N GLY A 188 -5.77 -3.57 -7.00
CA GLY A 188 -6.40 -2.63 -6.06
C GLY A 188 -5.54 -2.34 -4.82
N ALA A 189 -4.21 -2.29 -4.97
CA ALA A 189 -3.29 -2.08 -3.85
C ALA A 189 -3.47 -0.72 -3.16
N THR A 190 -3.86 0.32 -3.89
CA THR A 190 -4.22 1.65 -3.33
C THR A 190 -5.52 1.62 -2.52
N GLU A 191 -6.40 0.64 -2.79
CA GLU A 191 -7.65 0.38 -2.08
C GLU A 191 -7.50 -0.76 -1.06
N THR A 192 -6.29 -1.04 -0.61
CA THR A 192 -6.01 -2.11 0.37
C THR A 192 -5.66 -1.51 1.72
N ALA A 193 -6.33 -1.98 2.77
CA ALA A 193 -5.92 -1.73 4.15
C ALA A 193 -5.16 -2.94 4.69
N CYS A 194 -4.04 -2.70 5.36
CA CYS A 194 -3.34 -3.69 6.17
C CYS A 194 -3.86 -3.66 7.60
N HIS A 195 -4.31 -4.81 8.08
CA HIS A 195 -4.70 -5.07 9.46
C HIS A 195 -3.57 -5.77 10.18
N VAL A 196 -3.24 -5.28 11.37
CA VAL A 196 -2.21 -5.86 12.23
C VAL A 196 -2.80 -6.05 13.62
N GLU A 197 -2.65 -7.25 14.16
CA GLU A 197 -3.12 -7.59 15.50
C GLU A 197 -2.04 -8.32 16.28
N THR A 198 -1.91 -7.99 17.56
CA THR A 198 -1.25 -8.80 18.60
C THR A 198 -2.21 -8.93 19.77
N ASP A 199 -2.29 -10.09 20.39
CA ASP A 199 -3.28 -10.37 21.45
C ASP A 199 -2.82 -9.98 22.86
N GLY A 200 -1.53 -9.70 23.06
CA GLY A 200 -0.96 -9.49 24.40
C GLY A 200 -0.52 -10.77 25.12
N GLU A 201 -0.79 -11.94 24.54
CA GLU A 201 -0.52 -13.28 25.09
C GLU A 201 0.49 -14.07 24.22
N GLY A 202 0.95 -13.45 23.13
CA GLY A 202 2.01 -13.96 22.26
C GLY A 202 1.51 -14.38 20.88
N SER A 203 0.22 -14.21 20.54
CA SER A 203 -0.26 -14.37 19.17
C SER A 203 -0.22 -13.06 18.40
N GLY A 204 -0.01 -13.16 17.08
CA GLY A 204 -0.16 -12.02 16.18
C GLY A 204 -0.60 -12.42 14.78
N SER A 205 -1.00 -11.43 14.00
CA SER A 205 -1.40 -11.60 12.61
C SER A 205 -1.18 -10.33 11.79
N ALA A 206 -1.05 -10.51 10.48
CA ALA A 206 -1.18 -9.43 9.51
C ALA A 206 -2.02 -9.91 8.34
N SER A 207 -3.01 -9.11 7.96
CA SER A 207 -4.02 -9.47 6.95
C SER A 207 -4.45 -8.24 6.16
N PHE A 208 -5.19 -8.46 5.07
CA PHE A 208 -5.65 -7.38 4.18
C PHE A 208 -7.15 -7.30 4.12
N ALA A 209 -7.66 -6.08 3.97
CA ALA A 209 -9.05 -5.82 3.63
C ALA A 209 -9.16 -4.99 2.36
N PHE A 210 -10.17 -5.31 1.57
CA PHE A 210 -10.64 -4.46 0.48
C PHE A 210 -11.25 -3.21 1.09
N ASN A 211 -10.51 -2.11 1.07
CA ASN A 211 -11.00 -0.82 1.53
C ASN A 211 -11.74 -0.12 0.39
N LEU A 212 -13.03 0.09 0.58
CA LEU A 212 -13.90 0.64 -0.45
C LEU A 212 -14.04 2.16 -0.32
N ARG A 213 -14.01 2.68 0.91
CA ARG A 213 -14.26 4.10 1.23
C ARG A 213 -13.54 4.52 2.50
N GLN A 214 -13.20 5.79 2.61
CA GLN A 214 -12.73 6.41 3.86
C GLN A 214 -13.80 7.31 4.47
N TYR A 215 -14.54 8.00 3.61
CA TYR A 215 -15.63 8.87 3.96
C TYR A 215 -16.91 8.44 3.28
N TRP A 216 -18.04 8.80 3.90
CA TRP A 216 -19.37 8.50 3.39
C TRP A 216 -19.59 8.86 1.90
N PRO A 217 -19.20 10.07 1.41
CA PRO A 217 -19.47 10.45 0.03
C PRO A 217 -18.53 9.79 -0.98
N ASP A 218 -17.51 9.07 -0.54
CA ASP A 218 -16.48 8.54 -1.44
C ASP A 218 -17.12 7.63 -2.51
N PRO A 219 -16.75 7.84 -3.78
CA PRO A 219 -17.19 6.97 -4.86
C PRO A 219 -16.51 5.60 -4.71
N LEU A 220 -17.16 4.58 -5.25
CA LEU A 220 -16.52 3.28 -5.39
C LEU A 220 -15.65 3.27 -6.64
N PHE A 221 -14.40 2.82 -6.49
CA PHE A 221 -13.55 2.51 -7.63
C PHE A 221 -14.03 1.22 -8.30
N TRP A 222 -14.19 1.28 -9.63
CA TRP A 222 -14.83 0.23 -10.45
C TRP A 222 -13.94 -0.99 -10.73
N GLY A 223 -12.66 -0.93 -10.39
CA GLY A 223 -11.74 -2.06 -10.58
C GLY A 223 -12.05 -3.24 -9.66
N THR A 224 -11.76 -4.45 -10.15
CA THR A 224 -11.66 -5.65 -9.33
C THR A 224 -10.49 -5.51 -8.36
N ARG A 225 -10.70 -5.98 -7.13
CA ARG A 225 -9.64 -6.09 -6.12
C ARG A 225 -9.29 -7.54 -5.95
N GLN A 226 -7.99 -7.83 -5.80
CA GLN A 226 -7.49 -9.20 -5.75
C GLN A 226 -6.40 -9.32 -4.70
N PHE A 227 -6.55 -10.30 -3.82
CA PHE A 227 -5.50 -10.76 -2.92
C PHE A 227 -5.04 -12.16 -3.33
N ARG A 228 -3.73 -12.39 -3.32
CA ARG A 228 -3.14 -13.71 -3.51
C ARG A 228 -2.49 -14.17 -2.22
N TYR A 229 -2.87 -15.35 -1.74
CA TYR A 229 -2.35 -16.03 -0.57
C TYR A 229 -1.38 -17.12 -1.04
N ILE A 230 -0.12 -16.99 -0.64
CA ILE A 230 1.01 -17.68 -1.27
C ILE A 230 1.79 -18.42 -0.18
N PRO A 231 1.67 -19.76 -0.10
CA PRO A 231 2.39 -20.53 0.89
C PRO A 231 3.87 -20.67 0.49
N PHE A 232 4.75 -20.56 1.47
CA PHE A 232 6.17 -20.84 1.33
C PHE A 232 6.66 -21.75 2.45
N ALA A 233 7.77 -22.42 2.17
CA ALA A 233 8.35 -23.43 3.02
C ALA A 233 9.85 -23.20 3.16
N GLN A 234 10.46 -23.78 4.19
CA GLN A 234 11.91 -23.83 4.27
C GLN A 234 12.55 -24.42 2.99
N PRO A 235 13.73 -23.94 2.58
CA PRO A 235 14.62 -23.02 3.32
C PRO A 235 14.36 -21.52 3.07
N ASP A 236 13.31 -21.15 2.34
CA ASP A 236 12.99 -19.73 2.17
C ASP A 236 12.43 -19.16 3.49
N ASP A 237 12.98 -18.04 3.95
CA ASP A 237 12.41 -17.24 5.04
C ASP A 237 11.46 -16.16 4.50
N ILE A 238 10.65 -15.61 5.40
CA ILE A 238 9.63 -14.59 5.11
C ILE A 238 10.19 -13.39 4.35
N VAL A 239 11.41 -12.92 4.66
CA VAL A 239 11.98 -11.72 4.04
C VAL A 239 12.40 -12.04 2.60
N HIS A 240 13.18 -13.10 2.40
CA HIS A 240 13.67 -13.47 1.07
C HIS A 240 12.54 -13.92 0.15
N PHE A 241 11.58 -14.69 0.67
CA PHE A 241 10.43 -15.14 -0.12
C PHE A 241 9.58 -13.95 -0.58
N THR A 242 9.16 -13.09 0.34
CA THR A 242 8.30 -11.94 0.03
C THR A 242 8.98 -10.98 -0.94
N ALA A 243 10.27 -10.68 -0.75
CA ALA A 243 11.03 -9.82 -1.65
C ALA A 243 11.13 -10.40 -3.06
N LYS A 244 11.40 -11.71 -3.21
CA LYS A 244 11.45 -12.38 -4.53
C LYS A 244 10.08 -12.37 -5.21
N ARG A 245 9.01 -12.70 -4.48
CA ARG A 245 7.64 -12.75 -5.05
C ARG A 245 7.13 -11.36 -5.41
N LEU A 246 7.40 -10.35 -4.59
CA LEU A 246 7.08 -8.96 -4.89
C LEU A 246 7.88 -8.46 -6.10
N ARG A 247 9.16 -8.82 -6.22
CA ARG A 247 9.96 -8.50 -7.42
C ARG A 247 9.35 -9.10 -8.68
N ARG A 248 8.94 -10.38 -8.64
CA ARG A 248 8.20 -11.01 -9.75
C ARG A 248 6.90 -10.30 -10.05
N HIS A 249 6.14 -9.90 -9.03
CA HIS A 249 4.93 -9.12 -9.24
C HIS A 249 5.20 -7.80 -10.00
N VAL A 250 6.21 -7.04 -9.56
CA VAL A 250 6.56 -5.77 -10.20
C VAL A 250 7.07 -5.98 -11.63
N MET A 251 7.86 -7.02 -11.88
CA MET A 251 8.48 -7.25 -13.19
C MET A 251 7.57 -7.98 -14.17
N ASP A 252 7.00 -9.09 -13.74
CA ASP A 252 6.29 -10.04 -14.59
C ASP A 252 4.80 -9.68 -14.65
N ASP A 253 4.16 -9.47 -13.51
CA ASP A 253 2.70 -9.18 -13.45
C ASP A 253 2.41 -7.73 -13.91
N LEU A 254 3.22 -6.76 -13.47
CA LEU A 254 3.04 -5.32 -13.78
C LEU A 254 3.90 -4.82 -14.96
N GLY A 255 4.75 -5.68 -15.53
CA GLY A 255 5.57 -5.34 -16.70
C GLY A 255 6.54 -4.18 -16.48
N LYS A 256 7.00 -3.92 -15.24
CA LYS A 256 7.85 -2.76 -14.98
C LYS A 256 9.30 -3.03 -15.41
N PRO A 257 9.89 -2.16 -16.26
CA PRO A 257 11.25 -2.34 -16.72
C PRO A 257 12.25 -2.06 -15.60
N THR A 258 13.35 -2.81 -15.61
CA THR A 258 14.50 -2.63 -14.72
C THR A 258 15.26 -1.34 -15.04
N LEU A 259 16.09 -0.88 -14.11
CA LEU A 259 16.99 0.25 -14.35
C LEU A 259 18.00 -0.04 -15.48
N ASN A 260 18.43 -1.29 -15.65
CA ASN A 260 19.32 -1.70 -16.74
C ASN A 260 18.66 -1.59 -18.11
N GLN A 261 17.36 -1.85 -18.22
CA GLN A 261 16.63 -1.62 -19.47
C GLN A 261 16.42 -0.12 -19.72
N ARG A 262 16.05 0.64 -18.67
CA ARG A 262 15.82 2.09 -18.80
C ARG A 262 17.06 2.88 -19.20
N ARG A 263 18.27 2.48 -18.77
CA ARG A 263 19.53 3.14 -19.16
C ARG A 263 19.91 2.90 -20.63
N GLU A 264 19.40 1.83 -21.27
CA GLU A 264 19.60 1.62 -22.70
C GLU A 264 18.80 2.63 -23.54
N GLU A 265 17.68 3.12 -23.00
CA GLU A 265 16.78 4.08 -23.65
C GLU A 265 17.05 5.54 -23.26
N SER A 266 17.71 5.80 -22.13
CA SER A 266 17.99 7.16 -21.63
C SER A 266 19.42 7.29 -21.08
N PRO A 267 20.30 8.08 -21.73
CA PRO A 267 21.62 8.39 -21.19
C PRO A 267 21.55 9.21 -19.89
N GLU A 268 20.46 9.94 -19.64
CA GLU A 268 20.24 10.64 -18.38
C GLU A 268 20.02 9.66 -17.22
N VAL A 269 19.26 8.57 -17.45
CA VAL A 269 19.13 7.48 -16.47
C VAL A 269 20.49 6.83 -16.22
N ASP A 270 21.26 6.56 -17.29
CA ASP A 270 22.61 6.00 -17.17
C ASP A 270 23.52 6.86 -16.29
N TYR A 271 23.53 8.17 -16.52
CA TYR A 271 24.26 9.13 -15.71
C TYR A 271 23.80 9.11 -14.25
N MET A 272 22.47 9.10 -14.02
CA MET A 272 21.89 9.10 -12.68
C MET A 272 22.27 7.88 -11.84
N LEU A 273 22.51 6.72 -12.45
CA LEU A 273 22.90 5.50 -11.72
C LEU A 273 24.28 5.61 -11.05
N GLY A 274 25.16 6.48 -11.56
CA GLY A 274 26.47 6.76 -10.97
C GLY A 274 26.55 8.09 -10.20
N ALA A 275 25.49 8.91 -10.25
CA ALA A 275 25.51 10.26 -9.71
C ALA A 275 25.14 10.34 -8.22
N TYR A 276 25.79 11.24 -7.50
CA TYR A 276 25.30 11.69 -6.20
C TYR A 276 24.07 12.59 -6.40
N ILE A 277 23.02 12.36 -5.61
CA ILE A 277 21.86 13.26 -5.59
C ILE A 277 22.14 14.38 -4.60
N MET A 278 22.14 15.63 -5.08
CA MET A 278 22.37 16.81 -4.27
C MET A 278 21.19 17.78 -4.36
N LYS A 279 20.54 18.04 -3.22
CA LYS A 279 19.50 19.06 -3.13
C LYS A 279 20.13 20.43 -2.89
N MET A 280 19.93 21.34 -3.84
CA MET A 280 20.34 22.74 -3.75
C MET A 280 19.14 23.59 -3.33
N PHE A 281 19.17 24.09 -2.11
CA PHE A 281 18.08 24.89 -1.56
C PHE A 281 18.41 26.38 -1.74
N HIS A 282 17.68 27.07 -2.62
CA HIS A 282 17.99 28.43 -3.06
C HIS A 282 17.33 29.52 -2.22
N GLY A 283 16.04 29.36 -1.93
CA GLY A 283 15.33 30.29 -1.07
C GLY A 283 14.04 29.71 -0.53
N MET A 284 13.53 30.34 0.53
CA MET A 284 12.25 29.96 1.15
C MET A 284 11.52 31.18 1.68
N GLN A 285 10.20 31.02 1.78
CA GLN A 285 9.40 31.82 2.65
C GLN A 285 9.56 31.33 4.10
N PRO A 286 9.75 32.20 5.10
CA PRO A 286 9.82 31.79 6.49
C PRO A 286 8.58 31.01 6.91
N MET A 287 8.82 29.94 7.66
CA MET A 287 7.79 29.18 8.35
C MET A 287 7.03 30.08 9.33
N GLY A 288 5.70 30.06 9.27
CA GLY A 288 4.83 30.77 10.22
C GLY A 288 3.86 31.78 9.63
N MET A 289 3.89 32.05 8.32
CA MET A 289 2.82 32.84 7.69
C MET A 289 1.53 32.02 7.63
N MET A 290 0.50 32.53 8.30
CA MET A 290 -0.84 31.93 8.30
C MET A 290 -1.37 31.88 6.87
N ALA A 291 -2.21 30.88 6.53
CA ALA A 291 -2.74 30.71 5.16
C ALA A 291 -3.42 31.97 4.60
N GLY A 292 -3.94 32.86 5.46
CA GLY A 292 -4.50 34.16 5.08
C GLY A 292 -3.47 35.20 4.62
N GLU A 293 -2.23 35.12 5.09
CA GLU A 293 -1.14 36.04 4.72
C GLU A 293 -0.40 35.57 3.45
N LYS A 294 -0.47 34.26 3.12
CA LYS A 294 0.10 33.72 1.87
C LYS A 294 -0.45 34.39 0.60
N ASN A 295 -1.69 34.87 0.65
CA ASN A 295 -2.38 35.51 -0.47
C ASN A 295 -2.31 37.05 -0.45
N ASP A 296 -1.72 37.65 0.61
CA ASP A 296 -1.53 39.09 0.70
C ASP A 296 -0.24 39.51 -0.02
N LEU A 297 -0.39 39.90 -1.29
CA LEU A 297 0.69 40.42 -2.14
C LEU A 297 1.24 41.78 -1.68
N SER A 298 0.59 42.45 -0.72
CA SER A 298 1.00 43.78 -0.23
C SER A 298 2.04 43.72 0.87
N SER A 299 2.20 42.56 1.52
CA SER A 299 3.19 42.43 2.58
C SER A 299 4.59 42.47 1.97
N LYS A 300 5.52 43.18 2.63
CA LYS A 300 6.97 43.09 2.34
C LYS A 300 7.46 41.74 2.85
N GLU A 301 6.92 40.69 2.23
CA GLU A 301 7.10 39.29 2.53
C GLU A 301 8.57 38.96 2.79
N PRO A 302 8.92 38.43 3.97
CA PRO A 302 10.29 38.02 4.21
C PRO A 302 10.64 36.87 3.27
N PHE A 303 11.71 37.04 2.50
CA PHE A 303 12.30 35.98 1.68
C PHE A 303 13.67 35.70 2.22
N ILE A 304 13.92 34.42 2.55
CA ILE A 304 15.24 33.98 2.97
C ILE A 304 15.95 33.46 1.73
N SER A 305 16.91 34.24 1.25
CA SER A 305 17.88 33.79 0.26
C SER A 305 18.91 32.92 0.95
N THR A 306 19.00 31.64 0.58
CA THR A 306 19.97 30.69 1.15
C THR A 306 21.13 30.40 0.21
N LEU A 307 20.86 30.35 -1.10
CA LEU A 307 21.87 30.04 -2.12
C LEU A 307 21.47 30.67 -3.46
N THR A 308 22.18 31.70 -3.90
CA THR A 308 22.02 32.27 -5.25
C THR A 308 22.48 31.29 -6.32
N PHE A 309 22.09 31.51 -7.58
CA PHE A 309 22.51 30.63 -8.68
C PHE A 309 24.02 30.67 -8.94
N ASP A 310 24.65 31.83 -8.74
CA ASP A 310 26.11 31.97 -8.88
C ASP A 310 26.87 31.27 -7.75
N GLU A 311 26.38 31.35 -6.51
CA GLU A 311 26.95 30.59 -5.38
C GLU A 311 26.80 29.09 -5.58
N ALA A 312 25.65 28.64 -6.09
CA ALA A 312 25.43 27.24 -6.44
C ALA A 312 26.47 26.77 -7.46
N ARG A 313 26.67 27.54 -8.54
CA ARG A 313 27.69 27.25 -9.56
C ARG A 313 29.09 27.18 -8.97
N SER A 314 29.48 28.16 -8.16
CA SER A 314 30.78 28.22 -7.50
C SER A 314 31.01 27.00 -6.60
N ASN A 315 30.00 26.56 -5.86
CA ASN A 315 30.10 25.40 -4.99
C ASN A 315 30.18 24.09 -5.78
N LEU A 316 29.42 23.94 -6.86
CA LEU A 316 29.54 22.78 -7.75
C LEU A 316 30.92 22.72 -8.42
N GLN A 317 31.51 23.86 -8.80
CA GLN A 317 32.87 23.92 -9.33
C GLN A 317 33.90 23.41 -8.31
N LYS A 318 33.74 23.75 -7.03
CA LYS A 318 34.61 23.23 -5.96
C LYS A 318 34.48 21.72 -5.81
N LEU A 319 33.26 21.18 -5.89
CA LEU A 319 33.03 19.73 -5.84
C LEU A 319 33.68 19.02 -7.04
N LYS A 320 33.53 19.59 -8.25
CA LYS A 320 34.18 19.06 -9.45
C LYS A 320 35.70 19.09 -9.33
N ALA A 321 36.27 20.19 -8.83
CA ALA A 321 37.71 20.32 -8.58
C ALA A 321 38.22 19.34 -7.51
N ALA A 322 37.35 18.94 -6.57
CA ALA A 322 37.65 17.92 -5.56
C ALA A 322 37.48 16.48 -6.07
N GLY A 323 37.14 16.27 -7.36
CA GLY A 323 36.99 14.96 -7.98
C GLY A 323 35.59 14.35 -7.89
N VAL A 324 34.57 15.13 -7.54
CA VAL A 324 33.18 14.67 -7.63
C VAL A 324 32.71 14.79 -9.07
N ASP A 325 32.70 13.69 -9.79
CA ASP A 325 32.52 13.70 -11.24
C ASP A 325 31.07 13.68 -11.71
N GLN A 326 30.18 13.02 -10.97
CA GLN A 326 28.77 12.84 -11.32
C GLN A 326 27.84 13.32 -10.20
N ILE A 327 27.03 14.34 -10.48
CA ILE A 327 26.06 14.89 -9.53
C ILE A 327 24.74 15.19 -10.26
N LEU A 328 23.64 14.66 -9.73
CA LEU A 328 22.30 15.11 -10.07
C LEU A 328 21.88 16.19 -9.08
N THR A 329 21.75 17.42 -9.55
CA THR A 329 21.31 18.53 -8.69
C THR A 329 19.79 18.71 -8.72
N GLN A 330 19.16 18.78 -7.54
CA GLN A 330 17.76 19.15 -7.38
C GLN A 330 17.65 20.60 -6.88
N SER A 331 17.37 21.54 -7.79
CA SER A 331 17.13 22.94 -7.44
C SER A 331 15.77 23.11 -6.78
N VAL A 332 15.77 23.59 -5.54
CA VAL A 332 14.57 23.80 -4.71
C VAL A 332 14.47 25.27 -4.32
N GLY A 333 13.27 25.83 -4.40
CA GLY A 333 13.01 27.22 -4.04
C GLY A 333 13.60 28.25 -5.01
N TRP A 334 13.76 27.89 -6.28
CA TRP A 334 14.18 28.81 -7.36
C TRP A 334 13.04 29.72 -7.86
N ASN A 335 11.80 29.36 -7.54
CA ASN A 335 10.54 29.99 -7.95
C ASN A 335 10.21 31.22 -7.07
N PRO A 336 9.19 32.02 -7.42
CA PRO A 336 8.86 33.22 -6.66
C PRO A 336 8.51 32.91 -5.21
N ARG A 337 9.11 33.67 -4.28
CA ARG A 337 9.01 33.46 -2.82
C ARG A 337 9.63 32.15 -2.34
N GLY A 338 10.33 31.40 -3.20
CA GLY A 338 11.07 30.21 -2.84
C GLY A 338 10.20 29.01 -2.45
N HIS A 339 10.78 28.08 -1.69
CA HIS A 339 10.09 26.94 -1.10
C HIS A 339 8.95 27.41 -0.19
N ASP A 340 7.81 26.72 -0.26
CA ASP A 340 6.53 27.07 0.40
C ASP A 340 5.97 28.46 0.05
N GLY A 341 6.51 29.09 -1.00
CA GLY A 341 6.09 30.38 -1.54
C GLY A 341 4.80 30.31 -2.35
N MET A 342 4.82 30.88 -3.57
CA MET A 342 3.62 31.04 -4.41
C MET A 342 3.12 29.77 -5.11
N TRP A 343 3.14 28.60 -4.47
CA TRP A 343 2.60 27.38 -5.09
C TRP A 343 1.09 27.49 -5.36
N PRO A 344 0.54 27.07 -6.52
CA PRO A 344 1.18 26.34 -7.63
C PRO A 344 1.85 27.20 -8.72
N SER A 345 1.90 28.52 -8.56
CA SER A 345 2.58 29.45 -9.50
C SER A 345 4.10 29.33 -9.41
N ARG A 346 4.72 28.63 -10.36
CA ARG A 346 6.17 28.36 -10.36
C ARG A 346 7.04 29.44 -11.02
N PHE A 347 6.46 30.32 -11.83
CA PHE A 347 7.19 31.35 -12.57
C PHE A 347 6.77 32.75 -12.12
N PRO A 348 7.64 33.77 -12.29
CA PRO A 348 8.97 33.75 -12.94
C PRO A 348 10.10 33.12 -12.09
N ILE A 349 11.32 33.00 -12.63
CA ILE A 349 12.49 32.69 -11.80
C ILE A 349 12.72 33.84 -10.81
N GLU A 350 13.00 33.52 -9.54
CA GLU A 350 13.13 34.51 -8.46
C GLU A 350 14.28 35.50 -8.73
N PRO A 351 13.98 36.79 -8.95
CA PRO A 351 15.01 37.79 -9.27
C PRO A 351 16.06 37.95 -8.16
N ARG A 352 15.67 37.76 -6.89
CA ARG A 352 16.58 37.88 -5.74
C ARG A 352 17.69 36.83 -5.72
N LEU A 353 17.51 35.72 -6.43
CA LEU A 353 18.52 34.64 -6.54
C LEU A 353 19.47 34.82 -7.73
N GLY A 354 19.29 35.87 -8.53
CA GLY A 354 20.01 36.12 -9.78
C GLY A 354 19.12 36.07 -11.04
N GLY A 355 17.85 35.67 -10.87
CA GLY A 355 16.86 35.63 -11.94
C GLY A 355 17.14 34.59 -13.04
N GLU A 356 16.35 34.67 -14.10
CA GLU A 356 16.33 33.67 -15.18
C GLU A 356 17.69 33.50 -15.86
N LYS A 357 18.40 34.60 -16.12
CA LYS A 357 19.70 34.57 -16.76
C LYS A 357 20.71 33.71 -15.97
N ALA A 358 20.88 33.98 -14.69
CA ALA A 358 21.83 33.25 -13.85
C ALA A 358 21.41 31.78 -13.66
N PHE A 359 20.10 31.51 -13.59
CA PHE A 359 19.62 30.13 -13.51
C PHE A 359 19.91 29.34 -14.80
N CYS A 360 19.67 29.94 -15.97
CA CYS A 360 20.03 29.33 -17.25
C CYS A 360 21.55 29.12 -17.37
N GLU A 361 22.38 30.04 -16.88
CA GLU A 361 23.83 29.89 -16.88
C GLU A 361 24.31 28.76 -15.97
N LEU A 362 23.67 28.58 -14.81
CA LEU A 362 23.91 27.43 -13.91
C LEU A 362 23.57 26.11 -14.61
N ILE A 363 22.39 26.00 -15.22
CA ILE A 363 21.96 24.79 -15.94
C ILE A 363 22.91 24.49 -17.11
N LYS A 364 23.26 25.50 -17.91
CA LYS A 364 24.20 25.37 -19.03
C LYS A 364 25.61 24.97 -18.60
N TRP A 365 26.02 25.30 -17.39
CA TRP A 365 27.33 24.89 -16.87
C TRP A 365 27.31 23.44 -16.34
N GLY A 366 26.16 22.98 -15.83
CA GLY A 366 26.00 21.62 -15.31
C GLY A 366 25.81 20.55 -16.38
N ASN A 367 25.32 20.93 -17.56
CA ASN A 367 25.25 20.09 -18.78
C ASN A 367 26.52 20.25 -19.61
#